data_AF-A0A7C4GV94-F1
#
_entry.id   AF-A0A7C4GV94-F1
#
_cell.length_a   1.000
_cell.length_b   1.000
_cell.length_c   1.000
_cell.angle_alpha   90.00
_cell.angle_beta   90.00
_cell.angle_gamma   90.00
#
_symmetry.space_group_name_H-M   'P 1'
#
loop_
_entity.id
_entity.type
_entity.pdbx_description
1 polymer ?
#
loop_
_entity_poly.entity_id
_entity_poly.type
_entity_poly.pdbx_seq_one_letter_code
_entity_poly.pdbx_strand_id
1 'polypeptide(L)'
;MSGEVQLPPAVQERLLRLQQLQETLQTILTQKQQLDLEILEIDRALSELEKAPDDAVIYKSIGSLLIKTDKARITSELTERKELATMRVSVLTKQEERLRSQIKELQEKLQKDLRPMTQA
;
A
#
# COMPACT_ATOMS: atom_id res chain seq x y z
N MET A 1 41.88 20.27 -10.41
CA MET A 1 40.73 21.10 -10.01
C MET A 1 39.52 20.54 -10.73
N SER A 2 38.94 19.48 -10.20
CA SER A 2 37.74 18.85 -10.78
C SER A 2 36.61 19.84 -10.55
N GLY A 3 36.21 20.56 -11.60
CA GLY A 3 35.04 21.43 -11.52
C GLY A 3 33.84 20.54 -11.22
N GLU A 4 33.31 20.61 -10.01
CA GLU A 4 32.02 20.01 -9.71
C GLU A 4 31.00 20.67 -10.66
N VAL A 5 30.52 19.91 -11.64
CA VAL A 5 29.38 20.34 -12.45
C VAL A 5 28.18 20.37 -11.51
N GLN A 6 27.98 21.52 -10.88
CA GLN A 6 26.90 21.72 -9.95
C GLN A 6 25.60 21.78 -10.76
N LEU A 7 24.70 20.83 -10.49
CA LEU A 7 23.42 20.74 -11.20
C LEU A 7 22.67 22.07 -11.05
N PRO A 8 21.93 22.52 -12.07
CA PRO A 8 21.12 23.74 -11.96
C PRO A 8 20.14 23.61 -10.78
N PRO A 9 19.89 24.68 -10.01
CA PRO A 9 19.02 24.62 -8.83
C PRO A 9 17.64 23.99 -9.11
N ALA A 10 17.06 24.28 -10.28
CA ALA A 10 15.78 23.69 -10.70
C ALA A 10 15.84 22.17 -10.92
N VAL A 11 16.99 21.63 -11.35
CA VAL A 11 17.21 20.18 -11.50
C VAL A 11 17.40 19.53 -10.14
N GLN A 12 18.12 20.18 -9.23
CA GLN A 12 18.28 19.70 -7.84
C GLN A 12 16.93 19.61 -7.12
N GLU A 13 16.09 20.64 -7.23
CA GLU A 13 14.76 20.66 -6.63
C GLU A 13 13.87 19.54 -7.19
N ARG A 14 13.90 19.32 -8.51
CA ARG A 14 13.17 18.23 -9.16
C ARG A 14 13.66 16.85 -8.73
N LEU A 15 14.96 16.66 -8.54
CA LEU A 15 15.53 15.41 -8.02
C LEU A 15 15.07 15.14 -6.59
N LEU A 16 15.12 16.15 -5.72
CA LEU A 16 14.62 16.03 -4.35
C LEU A 16 13.13 15.68 -4.34
N ARG A 17 12.33 16.35 -5.19
CA ARG A 17 10.90 16.05 -5.32
C ARG A 17 10.66 14.62 -5.82
N LEU A 18 11.46 14.13 -6.76
CA LEU A 18 11.37 12.76 -7.26
C LEU A 18 11.63 11.75 -6.14
N GLN A 19 12.66 11.97 -5.33
CA GLN A 19 13.00 11.12 -4.18
C GLN A 19 11.84 11.06 -3.18
N GLN A 20 11.26 12.21 -2.81
CA GLN A 20 10.11 12.28 -1.90
C GLN A 20 8.89 11.50 -2.43
N LEU A 21 8.60 11.60 -3.74
CA LEU A 21 7.51 10.87 -4.36
C LEU A 21 7.76 9.36 -4.36
N GLN A 22 9.00 8.93 -4.57
CA GLN A 22 9.40 7.52 -4.51
C GLN A 22 9.29 6.95 -3.09
N GLU A 23 9.70 7.69 -2.05
CA GLU A 23 9.53 7.31 -0.64
C GLU A 23 8.04 7.19 -0.27
N THR A 24 7.23 8.15 -0.73
CA THR A 24 5.78 8.11 -0.51
C THR A 24 5.16 6.89 -1.20
N LEU A 25 5.55 6.60 -2.45
CA LEU A 25 5.08 5.42 -3.18
C LEU A 25 5.45 4.13 -2.43
N GLN A 26 6.69 4.02 -1.93
CA GLN A 26 7.12 2.86 -1.17
C GLN A 26 6.25 2.63 0.08
N THR A 27 5.90 3.71 0.78
CA THR A 27 4.99 3.65 1.94
C THR A 27 3.61 3.12 1.57
N ILE A 28 3.03 3.62 0.47
CA ILE A 28 1.71 3.17 -0.03
C ILE A 28 1.75 1.69 -0.41
N LEU A 29 2.80 1.25 -1.10
CA LEU A 29 2.95 -0.16 -1.48
C LEU A 29 3.02 -1.08 -0.26
N THR A 30 3.77 -0.69 0.78
CA THR A 30 3.86 -1.45 2.03
C THR A 30 2.52 -1.51 2.75
N GLN A 31 1.78 -0.39 2.84
CA GLN A 31 0.46 -0.37 3.47
C GLN A 31 -0.55 -1.25 2.72
N LYS A 32 -0.52 -1.22 1.38
CA LYS A 32 -1.40 -2.03 0.54
C LYS A 32 -1.09 -3.52 0.72
N GLN A 33 0.18 -3.91 0.72
CA GLN A 33 0.59 -5.29 0.96
C GLN A 33 0.12 -5.82 2.33
N GLN A 34 0.18 -4.99 3.37
CA GLN A 34 -0.32 -5.36 4.70
C GLN A 34 -1.83 -5.63 4.70
N LEU A 35 -2.61 -4.78 4.01
CA LEU A 35 -4.06 -4.96 3.88
C LEU A 35 -4.41 -6.19 3.02
N ASP A 36 -3.67 -6.44 1.94
CA ASP A 36 -3.89 -7.62 1.10
C ASP A 36 -3.65 -8.92 1.87
N LEU A 37 -2.65 -8.95 2.75
CA LEU A 37 -2.42 -10.07 3.67
C LEU A 37 -3.56 -10.23 4.69
N GLU A 38 -4.04 -9.13 5.28
CA GLU A 38 -5.19 -9.16 6.20
C GLU A 38 -6.44 -9.71 5.50
N ILE A 39 -6.73 -9.26 4.26
CA ILE A 39 -7.86 -9.74 3.47
C ILE A 39 -7.73 -11.24 3.20
N LEU A 40 -6.55 -11.71 2.82
CA LEU A 40 -6.29 -13.13 2.57
C LEU A 40 -6.50 -13.99 3.82
N GLU A 41 -6.08 -13.51 4.99
CA GLU A 41 -6.32 -14.19 6.27
C GLU A 41 -7.81 -14.24 6.61
N ILE A 42 -8.53 -13.14 6.41
CA ILE A 42 -9.98 -13.09 6.62
C ILE A 42 -10.70 -14.05 5.68
N ASP A 43 -10.32 -14.11 4.40
CA ASP A 43 -10.91 -15.01 3.41
C ASP A 43 -10.73 -16.48 3.79
N ARG A 44 -9.55 -16.84 4.30
CA ARG A 44 -9.31 -18.18 4.83
C ARG A 44 -10.19 -18.47 6.04
N ALA A 45 -10.29 -17.53 6.98
CA ALA A 45 -11.11 -17.70 8.17
C ALA A 45 -12.60 -17.87 7.83
N LEU A 46 -13.12 -17.05 6.91
CA LEU A 46 -14.49 -17.16 6.42
C LEU A 46 -14.74 -18.51 5.73
N SER A 47 -13.81 -18.96 4.88
CA SER A 47 -13.92 -20.27 4.21
C SER A 47 -13.95 -21.45 5.19
N GLU A 48 -13.15 -21.40 6.26
CA GLU A 48 -13.18 -22.43 7.30
C GLU A 48 -14.45 -22.37 8.16
N LEU A 49 -14.95 -21.17 8.46
CA LEU A 49 -16.22 -20.99 9.15
C LEU A 49 -17.39 -21.56 8.34
N GLU A 50 -17.42 -21.35 7.03
CA GLU A 50 -18.46 -21.91 6.14
C GLU A 50 -18.53 -23.44 6.23
N LYS A 51 -17.36 -24.11 6.28
CA LYS A 51 -17.25 -25.57 6.37
C LYS A 51 -17.54 -26.11 7.78
N ALA A 52 -17.43 -25.29 8.81
CA ALA A 52 -17.64 -25.72 10.18
C ALA A 52 -19.11 -26.11 10.41
N PRO A 53 -19.37 -27.18 11.18
CA PRO A 53 -20.74 -27.57 11.52
C PRO A 53 -21.43 -26.49 12.36
N ASP A 54 -22.76 -26.45 12.34
CA ASP A 54 -23.53 -25.39 12.99
C ASP A 54 -23.43 -25.40 14.52
N ASP A 55 -23.08 -26.55 15.11
CA ASP A 55 -22.84 -26.73 16.54
C ASP A 55 -21.37 -26.50 16.96
N ALA A 56 -20.51 -26.07 16.02
CA ALA A 56 -19.11 -25.79 16.30
C ALA A 56 -18.96 -24.73 17.40
N VAL A 57 -18.16 -25.05 18.42
CA VAL A 57 -17.80 -24.09 19.46
C VAL A 57 -16.68 -23.19 18.94
N ILE A 58 -17.01 -21.94 18.66
CA ILE A 58 -16.06 -20.96 18.12
C ILE A 58 -15.57 -20.01 19.22
N TYR A 59 -14.27 -19.75 19.22
CA TYR A 59 -13.64 -18.76 20.08
C TYR A 59 -12.96 -17.70 19.22
N LYS A 60 -13.11 -16.43 19.59
CA LYS A 60 -12.33 -15.34 19.01
C LYS A 60 -11.21 -14.91 19.96
N SER A 61 -10.04 -14.62 19.39
CA SER A 61 -8.90 -14.09 20.13
C SER A 61 -8.98 -12.57 20.25
N ILE A 62 -8.78 -12.06 21.46
CA ILE A 62 -8.67 -10.62 21.77
C ILE A 62 -7.49 -10.43 22.73
N GLY A 63 -6.35 -10.03 22.19
CA GLY A 63 -5.11 -9.92 22.97
C GLY A 63 -4.71 -11.28 23.56
N SER A 64 -4.67 -11.38 24.88
CA SER A 64 -4.39 -12.63 25.61
C SER A 64 -5.66 -13.43 25.97
N LEU A 65 -6.85 -12.98 25.55
CA LEU A 65 -8.13 -13.61 25.90
C LEU A 65 -8.72 -14.38 24.73
N LEU A 66 -9.42 -15.47 25.06
CA LEU A 66 -10.29 -16.21 24.13
C LEU A 66 -11.73 -16.06 24.60
N ILE A 67 -12.59 -15.49 23.74
CA ILE A 67 -14.00 -15.26 24.06
C ILE A 67 -14.86 -16.13 23.15
N LYS A 68 -15.75 -16.93 23.75
CA LYS A 68 -16.73 -17.73 23.01
C LYS A 68 -17.64 -16.81 22.20
N THR A 69 -17.86 -17.15 20.94
CA THR A 69 -18.76 -16.43 20.02
C THR A 69 -19.58 -17.42 19.21
N ASP A 70 -20.68 -16.97 18.62
CA ASP A 70 -21.42 -17.74 17.64
C ASP A 70 -20.89 -17.50 16.21
N LYS A 71 -21.18 -18.46 15.33
CA LYS A 71 -20.75 -18.49 13.92
C LYS A 71 -21.28 -17.29 13.14
N ALA A 72 -22.55 -16.94 13.30
CA ALA A 72 -23.16 -15.83 12.57
C ALA A 72 -22.50 -14.49 12.90
N ARG A 73 -22.26 -14.25 14.20
CA ARG A 73 -21.61 -13.04 14.69
C ARG A 73 -20.18 -12.90 14.16
N ILE A 74 -19.36 -13.94 14.27
CA ILE A 74 -17.96 -13.85 13.81
C ILE A 74 -17.89 -13.72 12.29
N THR A 75 -18.80 -14.34 11.54
CA THR A 75 -18.90 -14.17 10.09
C THR A 75 -19.23 -12.72 9.71
N SER A 76 -20.18 -12.08 10.40
CA SER A 76 -20.48 -10.65 10.18
C SER A 76 -19.27 -9.76 10.50
N GLU A 77 -18.65 -9.96 11.68
CA GLU A 77 -17.49 -9.19 12.12
C GLU A 77 -16.32 -9.30 11.11
N LEU A 78 -16.03 -10.51 10.60
CA LEU A 78 -15.00 -10.73 9.60
C LEU A 78 -15.35 -10.11 8.23
N THR A 79 -16.61 -10.20 7.81
CA THR A 79 -17.08 -9.64 6.53
C THR A 79 -16.97 -8.12 6.53
N GLU A 80 -17.43 -7.46 7.59
CA GLU A 80 -17.32 -6.00 7.75
C GLU A 80 -15.85 -5.54 7.73
N ARG A 81 -14.96 -6.29 8.41
CA ARG A 81 -13.52 -6.01 8.39
C ARG A 81 -12.93 -6.15 6.98
N LYS A 82 -13.30 -7.19 6.25
CA LYS A 82 -12.87 -7.40 4.86
C LYS A 82 -13.32 -6.25 3.96
N GLU A 83 -14.57 -5.82 4.08
CA GLU A 83 -15.11 -4.70 3.30
C GLU A 83 -14.33 -3.41 3.57
N LEU A 84 -14.07 -3.10 4.85
CA LEU A 84 -13.28 -1.94 5.22
C LEU A 84 -11.84 -2.00 4.68
N ALA A 85 -11.18 -3.15 4.79
CA ALA A 85 -9.84 -3.35 4.24
C ALA A 85 -9.81 -3.19 2.71
N THR A 86 -10.80 -3.78 2.02
CA THR A 86 -10.95 -3.69 0.56
C THR A 86 -11.17 -2.25 0.09
N MET A 87 -12.01 -1.49 0.80
CA MET A 87 -12.19 -0.07 0.52
C MET A 87 -10.89 0.73 0.65
N ARG A 88 -10.08 0.45 1.69
CA ARG A 88 -8.78 1.09 1.88
C ARG A 88 -7.80 0.74 0.77
N VAL A 89 -7.74 -0.53 0.35
CA VAL A 89 -6.93 -0.98 -0.80
C VAL A 89 -7.32 -0.24 -2.07
N SER A 90 -8.62 -0.03 -2.33
CA SER A 90 -9.10 0.73 -3.49
C SER A 90 -8.61 2.19 -3.47
N VAL A 91 -8.66 2.85 -2.31
CA VAL A 91 -8.14 4.21 -2.15
C VAL A 91 -6.62 4.26 -2.37
N LEU A 92 -5.87 3.36 -1.75
CA LEU A 92 -4.42 3.28 -1.89
C LEU A 92 -4.00 2.98 -3.34
N THR A 93 -4.76 2.16 -4.06
CA THR A 93 -4.51 1.87 -5.48
C THR A 93 -4.62 3.12 -6.34
N LYS A 94 -5.66 3.95 -6.13
CA LYS A 94 -5.79 5.23 -6.84
C LYS A 94 -4.65 6.20 -6.49
N GLN A 95 -4.20 6.21 -5.24
CA GLN A 95 -3.05 7.03 -4.83
C GLN A 95 -1.74 6.52 -5.47
N GLU A 96 -1.54 5.21 -5.53
CA GLU A 96 -0.42 4.56 -6.20
C GLU A 96 -0.34 4.97 -7.68
N GLU A 97 -1.45 4.85 -8.42
CA GLU A 97 -1.55 5.23 -9.84
C GLU A 97 -1.17 6.70 -10.06
N ARG A 98 -1.72 7.59 -9.24
CA ARG A 98 -1.41 9.03 -9.32
C ARG A 98 0.07 9.31 -9.07
N LEU A 99 0.66 8.71 -8.04
CA LEU A 99 2.08 8.89 -7.75
C LEU A 99 2.97 8.36 -8.87
N ARG A 100 2.64 7.19 -9.43
CA ARG A 100 3.36 6.63 -10.58
C ARG A 100 3.33 7.57 -11.79
N SER A 101 2.18 8.19 -12.09
CA SER A 101 2.10 9.21 -13.15
C SER A 101 3.01 10.40 -12.85
N GLN A 102 2.94 10.95 -11.64
CA GLN A 102 3.75 12.11 -11.24
C GLN A 102 5.25 11.81 -11.29
N ILE A 103 5.66 10.62 -10.84
CA ILE A 103 7.04 10.14 -10.92
C ILE A 103 7.49 10.07 -12.37
N LYS A 104 6.69 9.46 -13.25
CA LYS A 104 7.01 9.32 -14.68
C LYS A 104 7.17 10.68 -15.35
N GLU A 105 6.23 11.60 -15.16
CA GLU A 105 6.29 12.95 -15.71
C GLU A 105 7.53 13.72 -15.23
N LEU A 106 7.89 13.56 -13.95
CA LEU A 106 9.06 14.23 -13.37
C LEU A 106 10.37 13.62 -13.89
N GLN A 107 10.43 12.30 -14.06
CA GLN A 107 11.55 11.60 -14.69
C GLN A 107 11.75 12.05 -16.14
N GLU A 108 10.67 12.17 -16.93
CA GLU A 108 10.75 12.65 -18.31
C GLU A 108 11.26 14.10 -18.39
N LYS A 109 10.82 14.97 -17.47
CA LYS A 109 11.33 16.35 -17.36
C LYS A 109 12.82 16.38 -17.00
N LEU A 110 13.23 15.61 -15.99
CA LEU A 110 14.64 15.51 -15.58
C LEU A 110 15.52 14.98 -16.71
N GLN A 111 15.08 13.98 -17.46
CA GLN A 111 15.82 13.49 -18.63
C GLN A 111 16.01 14.58 -19.70
N LYS A 112 14.99 15.40 -19.95
CA LYS A 112 15.11 16.54 -20.89
C LYS A 112 16.08 17.59 -20.37
N ASP A 113 16.06 17.89 -19.07
CA ASP A 113 16.93 18.88 -18.45
C ASP A 113 18.41 18.43 -18.42
N LEU A 114 18.67 17.12 -18.31
CA LEU A 114 20.02 16.54 -18.21
C LEU A 114 20.67 16.20 -19.57
N ARG A 115 19.89 15.98 -20.63
CA ARG A 115 20.40 15.70 -22.00
C ARG A 115 21.36 16.77 -22.54
N PRO A 116 21.10 18.08 -22.39
CA PRO A 116 22.02 19.14 -22.81
C PRO A 116 23.32 19.15 -22.00
N MET A 117 23.29 18.69 -20.75
CA MET A 117 24.45 18.69 -19.84
C MET A 117 25.42 17.53 -20.08
N THR A 118 25.00 16.51 -20.84
CA THR A 118 25.81 15.32 -21.17
C THR A 118 26.50 15.43 -22.53
N GLN A 119 26.18 16.46 -23.31
CA GLN A 119 26.78 16.78 -24.62
C GLN A 119 27.72 18.00 -24.57
N ALA A 120 27.91 18.59 -23.40
CA ALA A 120 28.86 19.67 -23.11
C ALA A 120 30.06 19.11 -22.33
#